data_AF-A0A8X6R7I7-F1
#
_entry.id   AF-A0A8X6R7I7-F1
#
_cell.length_a   1.000
_cell.length_b   1.000
_cell.length_c   1.000
_cell.angle_alpha   90.00
_cell.angle_beta   90.00
_cell.angle_gamma   90.00
#
_symmetry.space_group_name_H-M   'P 1'
#
loop_
_entity.id
_entity.type
_entity.pdbx_description
1 polymer ?
#
loop_
_entity_poly.entity_id
_entity_poly.type
_entity_poly.pdbx_seq_one_letter_code
_entity_poly.pdbx_strand_id
1 'polypeptide(L)'
;MYTNEECWEMVLLYGQHNRKEREAARIYAIKFPIGRHPSYYTIARIVQRLYKTESCHRHMPLSLATISSLLIPAEDVLGYALAHPESSVRDISKVCSYSKSTMWNILHTYGAYSYRPVLAQELMLGDRKFSFDFCNFELYTLDENPDFFNNVLWPDECQFFRIITINTPNTHYWSHENPHIIRPNHHHVRWSVNVW
;
A
#
# COMPACT_ATOMS: atom_id res chain seq x y z
N MET A 1 -14.81 -11.64 -11.93
CA MET A 1 -14.34 -12.38 -13.13
C MET A 1 -14.53 -13.84 -12.79
N TYR A 2 -15.00 -14.68 -13.71
CA TYR A 2 -15.18 -16.11 -13.40
C TYR A 2 -13.83 -16.78 -13.20
N THR A 3 -13.74 -17.75 -12.29
CA THR A 3 -12.53 -18.55 -12.06
C THR A 3 -12.28 -19.50 -13.23
N ASN A 4 -11.09 -20.10 -13.29
CA ASN A 4 -10.79 -21.10 -14.32
C ASN A 4 -11.73 -22.32 -14.24
N GLU A 5 -12.08 -22.75 -13.03
CA GLU A 5 -13.01 -23.87 -12.80
C GLU A 5 -14.42 -23.53 -13.30
N GLU A 6 -14.93 -22.34 -12.97
CA GLU A 6 -16.22 -21.87 -13.47
C GLU A 6 -16.24 -21.75 -15.00
N CYS A 7 -15.14 -21.26 -15.60
CA CYS A 7 -15.02 -21.18 -17.06
C CYS A 7 -14.98 -22.57 -17.71
N TRP A 8 -14.29 -23.54 -17.09
CA TRP A 8 -14.25 -24.92 -17.56
C TRP A 8 -15.64 -25.57 -17.54
N GLU A 9 -16.39 -25.41 -16.45
CA GLU A 9 -17.78 -25.89 -16.34
C GLU A 9 -18.69 -25.27 -17.42
N MET A 10 -18.53 -23.98 -17.71
CA MET A 10 -19.28 -23.33 -18.80
C MET A 10 -18.98 -23.94 -20.17
N VAL A 11 -17.71 -24.29 -20.43
CA VAL A 11 -17.27 -24.88 -21.71
C VAL A 11 -17.77 -26.33 -21.83
N LEU A 12 -17.72 -27.10 -20.74
CA LEU A 12 -18.27 -28.45 -20.69
C LEU A 12 -19.78 -28.47 -20.99
N LEU A 13 -20.55 -27.63 -20.29
CA LEU A 13 -21.99 -27.53 -20.51
C LEU A 13 -22.31 -27.04 -21.93
N TYR A 14 -21.53 -26.09 -22.46
CA TYR A 14 -21.65 -25.67 -23.85
C TYR A 14 -21.46 -26.84 -24.83
N GLY A 15 -20.43 -27.67 -24.62
CA GLY A 15 -20.18 -28.85 -25.45
C GLY A 15 -21.29 -29.90 -25.34
N GLN A 16 -21.74 -30.21 -24.13
CA GLN A 16 -22.78 -31.21 -23.84
C GLN A 16 -24.15 -30.82 -24.41
N HIS A 17 -24.45 -29.52 -24.48
CA HIS A 17 -25.74 -29.02 -24.98
C HIS A 17 -25.67 -28.53 -26.43
N ASN A 18 -25.02 -29.32 -27.30
CA ASN A 18 -24.96 -29.10 -28.75
C ASN A 18 -24.45 -27.71 -29.14
N ARG A 19 -23.52 -27.14 -28.37
CA ARG A 19 -22.94 -25.82 -28.63
C ARG A 19 -23.98 -24.69 -28.67
N LYS A 20 -25.04 -24.81 -27.87
CA LYS A 20 -26.06 -23.76 -27.70
C LYS A 20 -25.80 -22.98 -26.42
N GLU A 21 -25.39 -21.72 -26.55
CA GLU A 21 -24.95 -20.88 -25.43
C GLU A 21 -26.10 -20.57 -24.46
N ARG A 22 -27.33 -20.40 -24.99
CA ARG A 22 -28.51 -20.10 -24.17
C ARG A 22 -28.92 -21.29 -23.30
N GLU A 23 -28.88 -22.51 -23.86
CA GLU A 23 -29.14 -23.73 -23.09
C GLU A 23 -28.05 -23.96 -22.07
N ALA A 24 -26.78 -23.77 -22.43
CA ALA A 24 -25.66 -23.89 -21.51
C ALA A 24 -25.79 -22.93 -20.31
N ALA A 25 -26.16 -21.67 -20.54
CA ALA A 25 -26.40 -20.69 -19.48
C ALA A 25 -27.56 -21.09 -18.57
N ARG A 26 -28.66 -21.60 -19.15
CA ARG A 26 -29.83 -22.07 -18.40
C ARG A 26 -29.48 -23.27 -17.53
N ILE A 27 -28.79 -24.26 -18.08
CA ILE A 27 -28.35 -25.46 -17.34
C ILE A 27 -27.32 -25.10 -16.28
N TYR A 28 -26.41 -24.16 -16.55
CA TYR A 28 -25.46 -23.66 -15.56
C TYR A 28 -26.20 -23.05 -14.35
N ALA A 29 -27.23 -22.25 -14.57
CA ALA A 29 -28.03 -21.67 -13.49
C ALA A 29 -28.82 -22.72 -12.69
N ILE A 30 -29.27 -23.80 -13.35
CA ILE A 30 -29.92 -24.93 -12.66
C ILE A 30 -28.92 -25.73 -11.83
N LYS A 31 -27.72 -26.01 -12.38
CA LYS A 31 -26.67 -26.79 -11.73
C LYS A 31 -26.06 -26.06 -10.54
N PHE A 32 -25.94 -24.74 -10.63
CA PHE A 32 -25.39 -23.87 -9.59
C PHE A 32 -26.43 -22.81 -9.20
N PRO A 33 -27.41 -23.14 -8.34
CA PRO A 33 -28.54 -22.26 -8.03
C PRO A 33 -28.17 -21.05 -7.15
N ILE A 34 -27.04 -21.12 -6.44
CA ILE A 34 -26.55 -20.06 -5.57
C ILE A 34 -25.37 -19.38 -6.25
N GLY A 35 -25.42 -18.04 -6.37
CA GLY A 35 -24.30 -17.23 -6.85
C GLY A 35 -24.55 -16.56 -8.19
N ARG A 36 -23.46 -16.26 -8.91
CA ARG A 36 -23.50 -15.45 -10.14
C ARG A 36 -23.66 -16.33 -11.38
N HIS A 37 -24.76 -16.18 -12.11
CA HIS A 37 -24.98 -16.93 -13.35
C HIS A 37 -24.40 -16.21 -14.59
N PRO A 38 -23.68 -16.93 -15.47
CA PRO A 38 -23.19 -16.35 -16.72
C PRO A 38 -24.33 -16.13 -17.71
N SER A 39 -24.30 -15.00 -18.40
CA SER A 39 -25.11 -14.80 -19.60
C SER A 39 -24.61 -15.70 -20.73
N TYR A 40 -25.49 -16.04 -21.67
CA TYR A 40 -25.12 -16.73 -22.91
C TYR A 40 -23.99 -15.99 -23.66
N TYR A 41 -23.97 -14.65 -23.60
CA TYR A 41 -22.91 -13.84 -24.21
C TYR A 41 -21.56 -14.04 -23.51
N THR A 42 -21.56 -14.25 -22.19
CA THR A 42 -20.35 -14.56 -21.42
C THR A 42 -19.77 -15.90 -21.85
N ILE A 43 -20.61 -16.94 -21.94
CA ILE A 43 -20.19 -18.27 -22.39
C ILE A 43 -19.63 -18.19 -23.81
N ALA A 44 -20.32 -17.51 -24.73
CA ALA A 44 -19.85 -17.29 -26.10
C ALA A 44 -18.44 -16.66 -26.13
N ARG A 45 -18.22 -15.60 -25.33
CA ARG A 45 -16.92 -14.92 -25.27
C ARG A 45 -15.82 -15.80 -24.70
N ILE A 46 -16.11 -16.64 -23.72
CA ILE A 46 -15.13 -17.56 -23.13
C ILE A 46 -14.72 -18.61 -24.17
N VAL A 47 -15.70 -19.24 -24.83
CA VAL A 47 -15.45 -20.23 -25.88
C VAL A 47 -14.65 -19.64 -27.04
N GLN A 48 -15.05 -18.45 -27.53
CA GLN A 48 -14.30 -17.77 -28.60
C GLN A 48 -12.88 -17.40 -28.18
N ARG A 49 -12.67 -17.04 -26.91
CA ARG A 49 -11.34 -16.68 -26.40
C ARG A 49 -10.45 -17.90 -26.26
N LEU A 50 -10.99 -19.01 -25.75
CA LEU A 50 -10.30 -20.30 -25.71
C LEU A 50 -9.88 -20.75 -27.11
N TYR A 51 -10.79 -20.66 -28.09
CA TYR A 51 -10.46 -21.02 -29.47
C TYR A 51 -9.34 -20.18 -30.08
N LYS A 52 -9.25 -18.89 -29.73
CA LYS A 52 -8.27 -17.96 -30.33
C LYS A 52 -6.95 -17.85 -29.58
N THR A 53 -6.96 -18.02 -28.25
CA THR A 53 -5.84 -17.67 -27.37
C THR A 53 -5.55 -18.74 -26.31
N GLU A 54 -6.26 -19.88 -26.36
CA GLU A 54 -6.12 -21.00 -25.42
C GLU A 54 -6.37 -20.63 -23.94
N SER A 55 -6.95 -19.46 -23.68
CA SER A 55 -7.18 -18.91 -22.35
C SER A 55 -8.62 -18.46 -22.14
N CYS A 56 -9.18 -18.77 -20.98
CA CYS A 56 -10.49 -18.27 -20.55
C CYS A 56 -10.44 -16.79 -20.16
N HIS A 57 -9.26 -16.28 -19.80
CA HIS A 57 -9.07 -14.95 -19.24
C HIS A 57 -8.60 -13.96 -20.30
N ARG A 58 -8.94 -12.68 -20.11
CA ARG A 58 -8.40 -11.62 -20.97
C ARG A 58 -6.92 -11.47 -20.66
N HIS A 59 -6.07 -11.77 -21.64
CA HIS A 59 -4.72 -11.22 -21.67
C HIS A 59 -4.84 -9.73 -21.97
N MET A 60 -4.62 -8.90 -20.96
CA MET A 60 -4.36 -7.49 -21.20
C MET A 60 -2.89 -7.42 -21.62
N PRO A 61 -2.57 -6.95 -22.85
CA PRO A 61 -1.18 -6.71 -23.18
C PRO A 61 -0.60 -5.73 -22.15
N LEU A 62 0.64 -5.97 -21.71
CA LEU A 62 1.39 -5.02 -20.91
C LEU A 62 1.27 -3.65 -21.58
N SER A 63 0.96 -2.61 -20.80
CA SER A 63 0.77 -1.28 -21.36
C SER A 63 2.07 -0.84 -22.06
N LEU A 64 1.95 -0.07 -23.14
CA LEU A 64 3.12 0.47 -23.85
C LEU A 64 4.08 1.22 -22.90
N ALA A 65 3.53 1.86 -21.86
CA ALA A 65 4.30 2.54 -20.81
C ALA A 65 5.14 1.57 -19.97
N THR A 66 4.63 0.37 -19.69
CA THR A 66 5.34 -0.69 -18.96
C THR A 66 6.48 -1.27 -19.81
N ILE A 67 6.26 -1.45 -21.11
CA ILE A 67 7.27 -1.95 -22.05
C ILE A 67 8.37 -0.91 -22.26
N SER A 68 7.99 0.38 -22.40
CA SER A 68 8.93 1.49 -22.50
C SER A 68 9.82 1.63 -21.26
N SER A 69 9.26 1.43 -20.06
CA SER A 69 10.07 1.44 -18.82
C SER A 69 11.02 0.25 -18.68
N LEU A 70 10.72 -0.89 -19.31
CA LEU A 70 11.60 -2.07 -19.31
C LEU A 70 12.79 -1.93 -20.27
N LEU A 71 12.73 -1.02 -21.24
CA LEU A 71 13.79 -0.76 -22.21
C LEU A 71 14.83 0.27 -21.72
N ILE A 72 14.54 0.94 -20.60
CA ILE A 72 15.41 1.90 -19.95
C ILE A 72 16.46 1.14 -19.13
N PRO A 73 17.71 1.62 -19.01
CA PRO A 73 18.70 1.05 -18.09
C PRO A 73 18.19 1.21 -16.65
N ALA A 74 17.36 0.27 -16.21
CA ALA A 74 16.77 0.27 -14.88
C ALA A 74 17.84 0.13 -13.80
N GLU A 75 18.97 -0.48 -14.15
CA GLU A 75 20.16 -0.63 -13.30
C GLU A 75 20.72 0.71 -12.84
N ASP A 76 20.80 1.72 -13.71
CA ASP A 76 21.31 3.04 -13.35
C ASP A 76 20.36 3.77 -12.38
N VAL A 77 19.06 3.68 -12.67
CA VAL A 77 18.01 4.29 -11.84
C VAL A 77 17.96 3.65 -10.46
N LEU A 78 17.98 2.32 -10.41
CA LEU A 78 17.94 1.55 -9.18
C LEU A 78 19.23 1.73 -8.38
N GLY A 79 20.38 1.67 -9.05
CA GLY A 79 21.70 1.88 -8.44
C GLY A 79 21.80 3.27 -7.81
N TYR A 80 21.37 4.32 -8.52
CA TYR A 80 21.35 5.67 -7.95
C TYR A 80 20.39 5.77 -6.76
N ALA A 81 19.17 5.24 -6.87
CA ALA A 81 18.17 5.31 -5.80
C ALA A 81 18.62 4.57 -4.53
N LEU A 82 19.27 3.41 -4.67
CA LEU A 82 19.80 2.64 -3.53
C LEU A 82 21.09 3.25 -2.95
N ALA A 83 21.92 3.90 -3.78
CA ALA A 83 23.10 4.62 -3.30
C ALA A 83 22.74 5.93 -2.57
N HIS A 84 21.64 6.57 -2.99
CA HIS A 84 21.13 7.80 -2.40
C HIS A 84 19.65 7.64 -1.98
N PRO A 85 19.38 6.83 -0.95
CA PRO A 85 18.03 6.41 -0.59
C PRO A 85 17.13 7.58 -0.19
N GLU A 86 17.71 8.69 0.28
CA GLU A 86 16.96 9.89 0.67
C GLU A 86 16.52 10.78 -0.50
N SER A 87 16.95 10.46 -1.72
CA SER A 87 16.64 11.24 -2.91
C SER A 87 15.16 11.24 -3.23
N SER A 88 14.62 12.40 -3.59
CA SER A 88 13.26 12.45 -4.12
C SER A 88 13.22 11.87 -5.54
N VAL A 89 12.05 11.38 -5.97
CA VAL A 89 11.84 10.97 -7.38
C VAL A 89 12.16 12.10 -8.36
N ARG A 90 12.00 13.36 -7.92
CA ARG A 90 12.35 14.53 -8.71
C ARG A 90 13.86 14.65 -8.92
N ASP A 91 14.67 14.33 -7.91
CA ASP A 91 16.12 14.38 -8.01
C ASP A 91 16.63 13.20 -8.86
N ILE A 92 16.08 12.01 -8.64
CA ILE A 92 16.37 10.83 -9.48
C ILE A 92 16.04 11.12 -10.95
N SER A 93 14.88 11.73 -11.21
CA SER A 93 14.44 12.16 -12.55
C SER A 93 15.38 13.17 -13.20
N LYS A 94 15.93 14.12 -12.43
CA LYS A 94 16.92 15.09 -12.95
C LYS A 94 18.24 14.42 -13.32
N VAL A 95 18.72 13.49 -12.49
CA VAL A 95 19.98 12.78 -12.73
C VAL A 95 19.86 11.83 -13.91
N CYS A 96 18.79 11.02 -13.94
CA CYS A 96 18.60 10.02 -14.99
C CYS A 96 17.99 10.60 -16.27
N SER A 97 17.59 11.88 -16.28
CA SER A 97 16.97 12.56 -17.44
C SER A 97 15.68 11.92 -17.97
N TYR A 98 14.94 11.21 -17.11
CA TYR A 98 13.64 10.60 -17.44
C TYR A 98 12.50 11.27 -16.69
N SER A 99 11.26 11.06 -17.16
CA SER A 99 10.08 11.58 -16.48
C SER A 99 9.93 10.97 -15.08
N LYS A 100 9.37 11.73 -14.13
CA LYS A 100 9.10 11.24 -12.76
C LYS A 100 8.24 9.98 -12.75
N SER A 101 7.23 9.90 -13.62
CA SER A 101 6.35 8.74 -13.72
C SER A 101 7.11 7.50 -14.18
N THR A 102 8.04 7.65 -15.11
CA THR A 102 8.91 6.57 -15.57
C THR A 102 9.80 6.06 -14.45
N MET A 103 10.43 6.96 -13.69
CA MET A 103 11.26 6.60 -12.53
C MET A 103 10.44 5.87 -11.46
N TRP A 104 9.25 6.40 -11.14
CA TRP A 104 8.34 5.78 -10.18
C TRP A 104 7.94 4.36 -10.60
N ASN A 105 7.58 4.17 -11.88
CA ASN A 105 7.26 2.85 -12.40
C ASN A 105 8.44 1.89 -12.35
N ILE A 106 9.66 2.34 -12.70
CA ILE A 106 10.86 1.50 -12.64
C ILE A 106 11.12 1.07 -11.20
N LEU A 107 11.19 2.01 -10.25
CA LEU A 107 11.43 1.69 -8.84
C LEU A 107 10.41 0.68 -8.30
N HIS A 108 9.12 0.90 -8.58
CA HIS A 108 8.06 -0.04 -8.16
C HIS A 108 8.14 -1.41 -8.85
N THR A 109 8.49 -1.46 -10.14
CA THR A 109 8.59 -2.71 -10.90
C THR A 109 9.72 -3.59 -10.38
N TYR A 110 10.84 -2.98 -9.98
CA TYR A 110 12.01 -3.68 -9.43
C TYR A 110 11.99 -3.77 -7.89
N GLY A 111 10.85 -3.46 -7.25
CA GLY A 111 10.66 -3.66 -5.81
C GLY A 111 11.48 -2.72 -4.92
N ALA A 112 11.87 -1.55 -5.40
CA ALA A 112 12.41 -0.48 -4.57
C ALA A 112 11.28 0.42 -4.08
N TYR A 113 11.00 0.37 -2.78
CA TYR A 113 9.91 1.12 -2.15
C TYR A 113 10.45 2.30 -1.35
N SER A 114 9.68 3.38 -1.33
CA SER A 114 9.96 4.53 -0.47
C SER A 114 9.37 4.29 0.92
N TYR A 115 10.23 4.12 1.91
CA TYR A 115 9.86 4.10 3.32
C TYR A 115 9.94 5.49 3.93
N ARG A 116 9.06 5.78 4.89
CA ARG A 116 9.11 7.01 5.68
C ARG A 116 9.84 6.74 6.99
N PRO A 117 10.78 7.60 7.41
CA PRO A 117 11.41 7.46 8.70
C PRO A 117 10.38 7.66 9.81
N VAL A 118 10.46 6.84 10.85
CA VAL A 118 9.74 7.06 12.10
C VAL A 118 10.49 8.12 12.89
N LEU A 119 9.78 9.16 13.32
CA LEU A 119 10.34 10.12 14.25
C LEU A 119 10.30 9.52 15.65
N ALA A 120 11.47 9.26 16.24
CA ALA A 120 11.55 8.90 17.65
C ALA A 120 11.87 10.14 18.47
N GLN A 121 11.13 10.28 19.57
CA GLN A 121 11.50 11.21 20.64
C GLN A 121 12.70 10.62 21.41
N GLU A 122 13.68 11.46 21.71
CA GLU A 122 14.85 11.07 22.49
C GLU A 122 14.45 10.88 23.95
N LEU A 123 14.47 9.64 24.47
CA LEU A 123 14.17 9.41 25.88
C LEU A 123 15.34 9.89 26.74
N MET A 124 15.08 10.85 27.64
CA MET A 124 16.09 11.32 28.59
C MET A 124 16.35 10.29 29.68
N LEU A 125 17.51 10.42 30.32
CA LEU A 125 17.87 9.62 31.49
C LEU A 125 16.89 9.94 32.63
N GLY A 126 15.91 9.06 32.86
CA GLY A 126 14.87 9.24 33.87
C GLY A 126 13.45 9.17 33.33
N ASP A 127 13.21 9.47 32.05
CA ASP A 127 11.86 9.47 31.45
C ASP A 127 11.18 8.11 31.64
N ARG A 128 11.91 7.03 31.43
CA ARG A 128 11.39 5.67 31.62
C ARG A 128 10.95 5.40 33.06
N LYS A 129 11.65 5.97 34.04
CA LYS A 129 11.27 5.86 35.45
C LYS A 129 10.03 6.72 35.73
N PHE A 130 10.01 7.96 35.25
CA PHE A 130 8.84 8.83 35.40
C PHE A 130 7.58 8.23 34.75
N SER A 131 7.69 7.69 33.54
CA SER A 131 6.57 7.00 32.88
C SER A 131 6.11 5.77 33.68
N PHE A 132 7.05 4.97 34.21
CA PHE A 132 6.70 3.80 35.01
C PHE A 132 6.00 4.20 36.33
N ASP A 133 6.54 5.19 37.03
CA ASP A 133 5.97 5.69 38.28
C ASP A 133 4.60 6.32 38.04
N PHE A 134 4.42 7.04 36.93
CA PHE A 134 3.14 7.62 36.51
C PHE A 134 2.10 6.54 36.18
N CYS A 135 2.46 5.52 35.38
CA CYS A 135 1.54 4.41 35.08
C CYS A 135 1.11 3.68 36.36
N ASN A 136 2.03 3.46 37.31
CA ASN A 136 1.67 2.84 38.58
C ASN A 136 0.73 3.73 39.40
N PHE A 137 1.00 5.04 39.46
CA PHE A 137 0.11 6.01 40.10
C PHE A 137 -1.30 5.95 39.49
N GLU A 138 -1.43 5.95 38.17
CA GLU A 138 -2.74 5.85 37.50
C GLU A 138 -3.46 4.54 37.84
N LEU A 139 -2.75 3.42 37.84
CA LEU A 139 -3.32 2.11 38.21
C LEU A 139 -3.84 2.10 39.65
N TYR A 140 -3.05 2.59 40.61
CA TYR A 140 -3.49 2.69 42.01
C TYR A 140 -4.67 3.65 42.18
N THR A 141 -4.66 4.77 41.46
CA THR A 141 -5.73 5.77 41.53
C THR A 141 -7.04 5.22 40.97
N LEU A 142 -6.97 4.41 39.91
CA LEU A 142 -8.13 3.71 39.34
C LEU A 142 -8.68 2.62 40.25
N ASP A 143 -7.82 1.87 40.93
CA ASP A 143 -8.24 0.85 41.90
C ASP A 143 -8.98 1.47 43.09
N GLU A 144 -8.56 2.65 43.55
CA GLU A 144 -9.23 3.38 44.64
C GLU A 144 -10.50 4.12 44.18
N ASN A 145 -10.49 4.68 42.97
CA ASN A 145 -11.61 5.41 42.40
C ASN A 145 -11.76 5.14 40.89
N PRO A 146 -12.65 4.22 40.50
CA PRO A 146 -12.91 3.90 39.10
C PRO A 146 -13.36 5.10 38.24
N ASP A 147 -13.96 6.13 38.85
CA ASP A 147 -14.47 7.31 38.15
C ASP A 147 -13.46 8.46 38.07
N PHE A 148 -12.21 8.26 38.49
CA PHE A 148 -11.20 9.31 38.56
C PHE A 148 -11.06 10.10 37.24
N PHE A 149 -10.92 9.41 36.10
CA PHE A 149 -10.73 10.07 34.81
C PHE A 149 -11.98 10.81 34.29
N ASN A 150 -13.17 10.54 34.84
CA ASN A 150 -14.38 11.30 34.47
C ASN A 150 -14.31 12.76 34.94
N ASN A 151 -13.45 13.06 35.93
CA ASN A 151 -13.25 14.39 36.47
C ASN A 151 -11.93 15.04 36.00
N VAL A 152 -11.19 14.37 35.11
CA VAL A 152 -9.94 14.90 34.55
C VAL A 152 -10.25 15.58 33.21
N LEU A 153 -9.95 16.87 33.13
CA LEU A 153 -9.94 17.59 31.86
C LEU A 153 -8.52 17.57 31.29
N TRP A 154 -8.38 17.07 30.07
CA TRP A 154 -7.13 17.11 29.32
C TRP A 154 -7.15 18.32 28.38
N PRO A 155 -6.48 19.43 28.72
CA PRO A 155 -6.36 20.54 27.79
C PRO A 155 -5.44 20.13 26.64
N ASP A 156 -5.93 20.21 25.40
CA ASP A 156 -5.16 19.96 24.18
C ASP A 156 -4.44 21.26 23.73
N GLU A 157 -3.61 21.82 24.60
CA GLU A 157 -2.81 22.99 24.24
C GLU A 157 -1.87 22.66 23.07
N CYS A 158 -2.09 23.31 21.93
CA CYS A 158 -1.20 23.20 20.77
C CYS A 158 0.01 24.12 20.94
N GLN A 159 1.19 23.54 21.16
CA GLN A 159 2.44 24.29 21.23
C GLN A 159 3.03 24.54 19.83
N PHE A 160 3.34 25.79 19.53
CA PHE A 160 4.10 26.17 18.33
C PHE A 160 5.59 26.24 18.65
N PHE A 161 6.41 25.54 17.84
CA PHE A 161 7.87 25.51 18.00
C PHE A 161 8.56 26.22 16.82
N ARG A 162 9.64 26.98 17.08
CA ARG A 162 10.48 27.65 16.07
C ARG A 162 11.61 26.74 15.54
N ILE A 163 11.32 25.48 15.23
CA ILE A 163 12.28 24.56 14.60
C ILE A 163 11.70 24.09 13.26
N ILE A 164 12.58 23.89 12.28
CA ILE A 164 12.27 23.18 11.04
C ILE A 164 11.88 21.75 11.43
N THR A 165 10.58 21.52 11.60
CA THR A 165 10.06 20.16 11.72
C THR A 165 10.51 19.39 10.48
N ILE A 166 11.03 18.18 10.69
CA ILE A 166 11.29 17.27 9.59
C ILE A 166 9.98 17.13 8.83
N ASN A 167 9.98 17.52 7.56
CA ASN A 167 8.81 17.38 6.70
C ASN A 167 8.66 15.90 6.37
N THR A 168 8.08 15.14 7.30
CA THR A 168 7.93 13.69 7.22
C THR A 168 7.23 13.22 5.93
N PRO A 169 6.23 13.94 5.37
CA PRO A 169 5.70 13.62 4.05
C PRO A 169 6.73 13.64 2.90
N ASN A 170 7.76 14.48 3.01
CA ASN A 170 8.78 14.70 1.98
C ASN A 170 10.10 13.95 2.24
N THR A 171 10.25 13.30 3.39
CA THR A 171 11.37 12.39 3.65
C THR A 171 11.03 10.99 3.16
N HIS A 172 11.82 10.52 2.22
CA HIS A 172 11.73 9.20 1.62
C HIS A 172 13.01 8.44 1.90
N TYR A 173 12.92 7.13 1.92
CA TYR A 173 14.08 6.26 1.93
C TYR A 173 13.83 5.06 1.02
N TRP A 174 14.53 5.00 -0.10
CA TRP A 174 14.41 3.91 -1.07
C TRP A 174 15.16 2.66 -0.59
N SER A 175 14.45 1.54 -0.52
CA SER A 175 15.03 0.24 -0.16
C SER A 175 14.16 -0.89 -0.71
N HIS A 176 14.75 -2.08 -0.86
CA HIS A 176 14.00 -3.30 -1.19
C HIS A 176 13.18 -3.82 -0.01
N GLU A 177 13.70 -3.65 1.20
CA GLU A 177 13.06 -4.06 2.45
C GLU A 177 12.95 -2.86 3.39
N ASN A 178 12.01 -2.92 4.34
CA ASN A 178 11.82 -1.84 5.30
C ASN A 178 13.06 -1.69 6.20
N PRO A 179 13.82 -0.59 6.10
CA PRO A 179 15.03 -0.39 6.89
C PRO A 179 14.75 0.03 8.33
N HIS A 180 13.47 0.18 8.73
CA HIS A 180 13.06 0.65 10.07
C HIS A 180 13.78 1.92 10.51
N ILE A 181 13.88 2.89 9.60
CA ILE A 181 14.65 4.11 9.86
C ILE A 181 13.99 4.89 10.97
N ILE A 182 14.80 5.18 11.98
CA ILE A 182 14.45 6.06 13.06
C ILE A 182 15.24 7.34 12.86
N ARG A 183 14.54 8.47 12.80
CA ARG A 183 15.18 9.79 12.86
C ARG A 183 14.89 10.42 14.21
N PRO A 184 15.92 10.98 14.88
CA PRO A 184 15.69 11.72 16.11
C PRO A 184 14.87 12.98 15.81
N ASN A 185 13.80 13.19 16.57
CA ASN A 185 13.09 14.46 16.57
C ASN A 185 13.82 15.42 17.55
N HIS A 186 14.41 16.51 17.06
CA HIS A 186 15.29 17.37 17.87
C HIS A 186 14.62 17.90 19.16
N HIS A 187 15.16 17.43 20.28
CA HIS A 187 15.33 17.97 21.64
C HIS A 187 14.15 18.64 22.39
N HIS A 188 14.05 18.26 23.67
CA HIS A 188 13.01 18.61 24.64
C HIS A 188 13.13 20.03 25.21
N VAL A 189 14.28 20.69 25.04
CA VAL A 189 14.48 22.08 25.48
C VAL A 189 14.14 23.00 24.31
N ARG A 190 12.94 23.55 24.34
CA ARG A 190 12.42 24.45 23.30
C ARG A 190 11.83 25.68 23.95
N TRP A 191 11.95 26.81 23.26
CA TRP A 191 11.05 27.93 23.51
C TRP A 191 9.71 27.59 22.86
N SER A 192 8.64 27.68 23.63
CA SER A 192 7.26 27.58 23.17
C SER A 192 6.51 28.84 23.58
N VAL A 193 5.52 29.21 22.77
CA VAL A 193 4.50 30.18 23.15
C VAL A 193 3.20 29.41 23.25
N ASN A 194 2.56 29.48 24.41
CA ASN A 194 1.20 29.04 24.55
C ASN A 194 0.29 30.14 23.99
N VAL A 195 -0.54 29.79 23.02
CA VAL A 195 -1.57 30.67 22.48
C VAL A 195 -2.88 30.17 23.08
N TRP A 196 -3.56 31.06 23.80
CA TRP A 196 -4.87 30.83 24.40
C TRP A 196 -5.97 31.34 23.47
#